data_AF-A0A9X3KRR9-F1
#
_entry.id   AF-A0A9X3KRR9-F1
#
_cell.length_a   1.000
_cell.length_b   1.000
_cell.length_c   1.000
_cell.angle_alpha   90.00
_cell.angle_beta   90.00
_cell.angle_gamma   90.00
#
_symmetry.space_group_name_H-M   'P 1'
#
loop_
_entity.id
_entity.type
_entity.pdbx_description
1 polymer ?
#
loop_
_entity_poly.entity_id
_entity_poly.type
_entity_poly.pdbx_seq_one_letter_code
_entity_poly.pdbx_strand_id
1 'polypeptide(L)'
;MSAVDIASFVRYVREIGQSENGLVIYSGGFPSRPVLETIVRLTGQACAPAYHWGDMDGGGVRIFRYIEQHLASIGVSLQPHMMSTDLFRQVGSKAQRANRIGGDMTERAIAELASLIEQAGLVHEQEEFDPRSPLAALCPDVVNRLPSSS
;
A
#
# COMPACT_ATOMS: atom_id res chain seq x y z
N MET A 1 -2.89 7.57 1.22
CA MET A 1 -2.47 6.41 0.39
C MET A 1 -1.29 6.83 -0.48
N SER A 2 -0.28 5.98 -0.63
CA SER A 2 0.74 6.12 -1.69
C SER A 2 0.63 4.97 -2.68
N ALA A 3 0.75 5.28 -3.98
CA ALA A 3 0.66 4.33 -5.08
C ALA A 3 1.93 4.39 -5.95
N VAL A 4 2.39 3.23 -6.41
CA VAL A 4 3.66 3.09 -7.14
C VAL A 4 3.47 3.17 -8.65
N ASP A 5 2.36 2.61 -9.16
CA ASP A 5 1.99 2.60 -10.57
C ASP A 5 0.91 3.65 -10.94
N ILE A 6 1.00 4.23 -12.15
CA ILE A 6 0.14 5.31 -12.63
C ILE A 6 -1.26 4.84 -13.01
N ALA A 7 -1.39 3.65 -13.61
CA ALA A 7 -2.69 3.10 -14.00
C ALA A 7 -3.50 2.78 -12.74
N SER A 8 -2.85 2.15 -11.76
CA SER A 8 -3.44 1.85 -10.46
C SER A 8 -3.80 3.12 -9.68
N PHE A 9 -2.94 4.15 -9.71
CA PHE A 9 -3.23 5.46 -9.12
C PHE A 9 -4.48 6.11 -9.74
N VAL A 10 -4.56 6.17 -11.07
CA VAL A 10 -5.69 6.79 -11.78
C VAL A 10 -6.99 6.06 -11.46
N ARG A 11 -6.98 4.72 -11.46
CA ARG A 11 -8.13 3.91 -11.08
C ARG A 11 -8.55 4.19 -9.64
N TYR A 12 -7.62 4.16 -8.69
CA TYR A 12 -7.93 4.45 -7.29
C TYR A 12 -8.57 5.83 -7.13
N VAL A 13 -7.99 6.88 -7.72
CA VAL A 13 -8.52 8.25 -7.60
C VAL A 13 -9.93 8.36 -8.16
N ARG A 14 -10.20 7.72 -9.30
CA ARG A 14 -11.52 7.76 -9.97
C ARG A 14 -12.58 6.93 -9.25
N GLU A 15 -12.23 5.73 -8.84
CA GLU A 15 -13.19 4.72 -8.35
C GLU A 15 -13.41 4.83 -6.84
N ILE A 16 -12.37 5.23 -6.08
CA ILE A 16 -12.39 5.26 -4.61
C ILE A 16 -12.18 6.68 -4.07
N GLY A 17 -11.12 7.35 -4.51
CA GLY A 17 -10.62 8.58 -3.91
C GLY A 17 -11.60 9.76 -3.93
N GLN A 18 -12.57 9.80 -4.85
CA GLN A 18 -13.61 10.84 -4.86
C GLN A 18 -14.58 10.73 -3.67
N SER A 19 -14.73 9.53 -3.11
CA SER A 19 -15.63 9.24 -1.99
C SER A 19 -14.94 9.32 -0.63
N GLU A 20 -13.60 9.43 -0.61
CA GLU A 20 -12.80 9.46 0.60
C GLU A 20 -12.27 10.86 0.86
N ASN A 21 -12.31 11.29 2.13
CA ASN A 21 -11.61 12.49 2.55
C ASN A 21 -10.13 12.18 2.83
N GLY A 22 -9.38 11.84 1.78
CA GLY A 22 -8.00 11.34 1.89
C GLY A 22 -7.06 11.90 0.82
N LEU A 23 -5.76 11.92 1.15
CA LEU A 23 -4.70 12.27 0.21
C LEU A 23 -4.13 11.00 -0.46
N VAL A 24 -4.09 10.99 -1.78
CA VAL A 24 -3.45 9.95 -2.59
C VAL A 24 -2.23 10.54 -3.28
N ILE A 25 -1.06 9.93 -3.07
CA ILE A 25 0.22 10.36 -3.63
C ILE A 25 0.75 9.29 -4.59
N TYR A 26 1.10 9.68 -5.82
CA TYR A 26 1.79 8.82 -6.77
C TYR A 26 3.31 9.00 -6.65
N SER A 27 4.06 7.91 -6.38
CA SER A 27 5.52 7.97 -6.23
C SER A 27 6.30 7.67 -7.51
N GLY A 28 5.70 6.95 -8.47
CA GLY A 28 6.33 6.55 -9.74
C GLY A 28 7.52 5.61 -9.58
N GLY A 29 7.35 4.52 -8.84
CA GLY A 29 8.44 3.62 -8.45
C GLY A 29 9.13 4.05 -7.14
N PHE A 30 10.45 3.80 -7.07
CA PHE A 30 11.27 4.27 -5.95
C PHE A 30 11.24 5.81 -5.88
N PRO A 31 10.77 6.40 -4.77
CA PRO A 31 10.62 7.84 -4.69
C PRO A 31 12.00 8.50 -4.72
N SER A 32 12.15 9.50 -5.60
CA SER A 32 13.30 10.40 -5.56
C SER A 32 13.30 11.19 -4.25
N ARG A 33 14.46 11.75 -3.86
CA ARG A 33 14.58 12.52 -2.62
C ARG A 33 13.51 13.63 -2.47
N PRO A 34 13.24 14.48 -3.48
CA PRO A 34 12.18 15.50 -3.35
C PRO A 34 10.78 14.92 -3.18
N VAL A 35 10.49 13.79 -3.86
CA VAL A 35 9.20 13.10 -3.73
C VAL A 35 9.05 12.53 -2.32
N LEU A 36 10.10 11.90 -1.80
CA LEU A 36 10.12 11.37 -0.43
C LEU A 36 9.97 12.47 0.62
N GLU A 37 10.70 13.58 0.49
CA GLU A 37 10.56 14.73 1.39
C GLU A 37 9.13 15.29 1.37
N THR A 38 8.49 15.30 0.20
CA THR A 38 7.08 15.68 0.05
C THR A 38 6.15 14.70 0.75
N ILE A 39 6.34 13.38 0.55
CA ILE A 39 5.56 12.33 1.22
C ILE A 39 5.66 12.48 2.74
N VAL A 40 6.88 12.60 3.27
CA VAL A 40 7.12 12.73 4.72
C VAL A 40 6.45 13.98 5.27
N ARG A 41 6.63 15.13 4.61
CA ARG A 41 6.04 16.40 5.04
C ARG A 41 4.51 16.34 5.04
N LEU A 42 3.89 15.91 3.96
CA LEU A 42 2.42 15.87 3.84
C LEU A 42 1.82 14.87 4.82
N THR A 43 2.46 13.71 4.98
CA THR A 43 2.00 12.69 5.93
C THR A 43 2.08 13.19 7.37
N GLY A 44 3.17 13.87 7.75
CA GLY A 44 3.33 14.45 9.09
C GLY A 44 2.32 15.58 9.38
N GLN A 45 1.88 16.31 8.36
CA GLN A 45 0.87 17.36 8.50
C GLN A 45 -0.57 16.81 8.54
N ALA A 46 -0.82 15.68 7.90
CA ALA A 46 -2.17 15.11 7.76
C ALA A 46 -2.71 14.54 9.08
N CYS A 47 -1.85 14.12 10.01
CA CYS A 47 -2.24 13.46 11.27
C CYS A 47 -3.27 12.32 11.04
N ALA A 48 -3.15 11.61 9.93
CA ALA A 48 -4.08 10.57 9.48
C ALA A 48 -3.34 9.24 9.26
N PRO A 49 -4.06 8.10 9.26
CA PRO A 49 -3.46 6.81 8.93
C PRO A 49 -2.75 6.83 7.57
N ALA A 50 -1.52 6.30 7.52
CA ALA A 50 -0.71 6.26 6.32
C ALA A 50 -0.71 4.85 5.72
N TYR A 51 -1.02 4.76 4.42
CA TYR A 51 -1.11 3.51 3.68
C TYR A 51 -0.21 3.53 2.44
N HIS A 52 0.35 2.38 2.09
CA HIS A 52 1.09 2.18 0.84
C HIS A 52 0.53 0.99 0.07
N TRP A 53 0.40 1.15 -1.24
CA TRP A 53 -0.02 0.12 -2.16
C TRP A 53 0.95 0.06 -3.34
N GLY A 54 1.55 -1.11 -3.52
CA GLY A 54 2.47 -1.45 -4.60
C GLY A 54 2.41 -2.94 -4.89
N ASP A 55 3.28 -3.40 -5.78
CA ASP A 55 3.34 -4.80 -6.20
C ASP A 55 3.72 -5.72 -5.03
N MET A 56 3.18 -6.94 -5.02
CA MET A 56 3.59 -7.98 -4.08
C MET A 56 4.80 -8.73 -4.65
N ASP A 57 5.89 -8.00 -4.82
CA ASP A 57 7.19 -8.50 -5.30
C ASP A 57 8.35 -7.88 -4.50
N GLY A 58 9.59 -8.20 -4.87
CA GLY A 58 10.75 -7.63 -4.19
C GLY A 58 10.91 -6.13 -4.41
N GLY A 59 10.45 -5.58 -5.54
CA GLY A 59 10.46 -4.14 -5.81
C GLY A 59 9.54 -3.38 -4.86
N GLY A 60 8.25 -3.74 -4.86
CA GLY A 60 7.22 -3.14 -4.03
C GLY A 60 7.54 -3.23 -2.55
N VAL A 61 8.03 -4.39 -2.07
CA VAL A 61 8.45 -4.53 -0.67
C VAL A 61 9.62 -3.60 -0.31
N ARG A 62 10.62 -3.45 -1.18
CA ARG A 62 11.74 -2.53 -0.90
C ARG A 62 11.30 -1.06 -0.90
N ILE A 63 10.35 -0.69 -1.77
CA ILE A 63 9.76 0.66 -1.77
C ILE A 63 8.98 0.90 -0.48
N PHE A 64 8.15 -0.04 -0.07
CA PHE A 64 7.42 0.02 1.20
C PHE A 64 8.38 0.27 2.36
N ARG A 65 9.43 -0.57 2.51
CA ARG A 65 10.44 -0.41 3.57
C ARG A 65 11.10 0.96 3.52
N TYR A 66 11.45 1.43 2.32
CA TYR A 66 12.13 2.70 2.15
C TYR A 66 11.27 3.87 2.66
N ILE A 67 9.97 3.89 2.34
CA ILE A 67 9.04 4.91 2.81
C ILE A 67 8.78 4.77 4.31
N GLU A 68 8.53 3.54 4.79
CA GLU A 68 8.27 3.24 6.20
C GLU A 68 9.40 3.73 7.11
N GLN A 69 10.66 3.52 6.72
CA GLN A 69 11.81 3.98 7.49
C GLN A 69 11.83 5.51 7.67
N HIS A 70 11.42 6.27 6.66
CA HIS A 70 11.40 7.73 6.74
C HIS A 70 10.19 8.25 7.51
N LEU A 71 9.03 7.60 7.38
CA LEU A 71 7.85 7.94 8.18
C LEU A 71 8.03 7.62 9.66
N ALA A 72 8.74 6.53 9.97
CA ALA A 72 9.07 6.19 11.36
C ALA A 72 9.90 7.29 12.06
N SER A 73 10.77 8.00 11.32
CA SER A 73 11.56 9.12 11.89
C SER A 73 10.71 10.32 12.34
N ILE A 74 9.48 10.41 11.87
CA ILE A 74 8.50 11.43 12.29
C ILE A 74 7.36 10.84 13.12
N GLY A 75 7.50 9.60 13.60
CA GLY A 75 6.53 8.91 14.46
C GLY A 75 5.28 8.41 13.73
N VAL A 76 5.29 8.32 12.40
CA VAL A 76 4.17 7.81 11.62
C VAL A 76 4.40 6.35 11.23
N SER A 77 3.44 5.48 11.53
CA SER A 77 3.43 4.10 11.07
C SER A 77 2.81 3.98 9.68
N LEU A 78 3.52 3.34 8.75
CA LEU A 78 3.03 3.04 7.41
C LEU A 78 2.39 1.65 7.39
N GLN A 79 1.19 1.53 6.81
CA GLN A 79 0.44 0.28 6.74
C GLN A 79 0.39 -0.26 5.30
N PRO A 80 0.63 -1.56 5.09
CA PRO A 80 0.51 -2.17 3.77
C PRO A 80 -0.96 -2.33 3.38
N HIS A 81 -1.36 -1.64 2.32
CA HIS A 81 -2.71 -1.73 1.78
C HIS A 81 -2.72 -2.70 0.59
N MET A 82 -3.58 -3.73 0.66
CA MET A 82 -3.69 -4.79 -0.35
C MET A 82 -2.36 -5.51 -0.63
N MET A 83 -1.46 -5.50 0.35
CA MET A 83 -0.18 -6.22 0.34
C MET A 83 -0.11 -7.12 1.57
N SER A 84 -0.95 -8.17 1.62
CA SER A 84 -1.01 -9.12 2.74
C SER A 84 -0.65 -10.53 2.30
N THR A 85 -0.15 -11.35 3.24
CA THR A 85 0.19 -12.74 2.97
C THR A 85 -1.00 -13.57 2.51
N ASP A 86 -2.19 -13.33 3.09
CA ASP A 86 -3.41 -14.05 2.70
C ASP A 86 -3.84 -13.74 1.27
N LEU A 87 -3.79 -12.47 0.87
CA LEU A 87 -4.09 -12.08 -0.49
C LEU A 87 -3.06 -12.66 -1.46
N PHE A 88 -1.77 -12.56 -1.10
CA PHE A 88 -0.68 -13.09 -1.90
C PHE A 88 -0.78 -14.60 -2.16
N ARG A 89 -1.20 -15.40 -1.15
CA ARG A 89 -1.41 -16.85 -1.34
C ARG A 89 -2.52 -17.17 -2.32
N GLN A 90 -3.55 -16.32 -2.41
CA GLN A 90 -4.70 -16.54 -3.28
C GLN A 90 -4.42 -16.18 -4.73
N VAL A 91 -3.65 -15.10 -4.93
CA VAL A 91 -3.50 -14.50 -6.27
C VAL A 91 -2.10 -14.65 -6.86
N GLY A 92 -1.08 -14.98 -6.05
CA GLY A 92 0.31 -15.02 -6.47
C GLY A 92 0.55 -15.94 -7.67
N SER A 93 1.26 -15.43 -8.67
CA SER A 93 1.65 -16.16 -9.88
C SER A 93 3.16 -16.40 -9.92
N LYS A 94 3.63 -17.38 -10.71
CA LYS A 94 5.05 -17.73 -10.74
C LYS A 94 5.91 -16.54 -11.20
N ALA A 95 6.92 -16.21 -10.41
CA ALA A 95 7.88 -15.18 -10.76
C ALA A 95 8.71 -15.60 -11.98
N GLN A 96 8.86 -14.69 -12.95
CA GLN A 96 9.74 -14.92 -14.10
C GLN A 96 11.23 -14.82 -13.74
N ARG A 97 11.55 -14.20 -12.59
CA ARG A 97 12.91 -13.96 -12.10
C ARG A 97 12.97 -14.21 -10.60
N ALA A 98 14.17 -14.49 -10.09
CA ALA A 98 14.40 -14.66 -8.66
C ALA A 98 14.06 -13.37 -7.92
N ASN A 99 13.19 -13.48 -6.91
CA ASN A 99 12.73 -12.35 -6.13
C ASN A 99 13.58 -12.24 -4.86
N ARG A 100 14.59 -11.37 -4.89
CA ARG A 100 15.45 -11.10 -3.73
C ARG A 100 15.05 -9.79 -3.11
N ILE A 101 14.67 -9.80 -1.85
CA ILE A 101 14.21 -8.59 -1.16
C ILE A 101 15.40 -7.90 -0.52
N GLY A 102 16.26 -8.66 0.16
CA GLY A 102 17.55 -8.19 0.69
C GLY A 102 17.45 -7.12 1.79
N GLY A 103 18.41 -7.13 2.72
CA GLY A 103 18.46 -6.21 3.86
C GLY A 103 17.52 -6.60 5.00
N ASP A 104 17.63 -5.91 6.13
CA ASP A 104 16.88 -6.21 7.34
C ASP A 104 15.38 -5.86 7.18
N MET A 105 14.52 -6.81 7.54
CA MET A 105 13.05 -6.71 7.54
C MET A 105 12.46 -6.90 8.93
N THR A 106 13.30 -7.06 9.95
CA THR A 106 12.87 -7.24 11.33
C THR A 106 12.02 -6.04 11.77
N GLU A 107 10.89 -6.31 12.44
CA GLU A 107 9.93 -5.32 12.96
C GLU A 107 9.22 -4.43 11.91
N ARG A 108 9.34 -4.74 10.61
CA ARG A 108 8.64 -3.99 9.55
C ARG A 108 7.22 -4.52 9.37
N ALA A 109 6.27 -3.63 9.07
CA ALA A 109 4.88 -4.02 8.85
C ALA A 109 4.71 -4.99 7.66
N ILE A 110 5.66 -5.02 6.73
CA ILE A 110 5.65 -5.87 5.53
C ILE A 110 6.49 -7.16 5.67
N ALA A 111 7.07 -7.42 6.85
CA ALA A 111 8.07 -8.48 7.05
C ALA A 111 7.56 -9.89 6.69
N GLU A 112 6.32 -10.21 7.08
CA GLU A 112 5.74 -11.53 6.79
C GLU A 112 5.51 -11.74 5.29
N LEU A 113 5.02 -10.73 4.58
CA LEU A 113 4.85 -10.77 3.14
C LEU A 113 6.21 -10.93 2.44
N ALA A 114 7.22 -10.19 2.90
CA ALA A 114 8.58 -10.27 2.37
C ALA A 114 9.13 -11.71 2.45
N SER A 115 9.03 -12.31 3.64
CA SER A 115 9.47 -13.69 3.86
C SER A 115 8.74 -14.69 2.95
N LEU A 116 7.43 -14.51 2.78
CA LEU A 116 6.62 -15.37 1.92
C LEU A 116 6.99 -15.23 0.44
N ILE A 117 7.25 -14.02 -0.05
CA ILE A 117 7.68 -13.77 -1.43
C ILE A 117 9.00 -14.48 -1.72
N GLU A 118 9.99 -14.39 -0.82
CA GLU A 118 11.30 -15.05 -0.99
C GLU A 118 11.19 -16.58 -1.00
N GLN A 119 10.27 -17.15 -0.21
CA GLN A 119 10.07 -18.60 -0.12
C GLN A 119 9.24 -19.18 -1.26
N ALA A 120 8.16 -18.50 -1.65
CA ALA A 120 7.18 -19.02 -2.59
C ALA A 120 7.61 -18.88 -4.05
N GLY A 121 8.50 -17.93 -4.35
CA GLY A 121 8.88 -17.60 -5.73
C GLY A 121 7.69 -17.11 -6.56
N LEU A 122 6.71 -16.49 -5.90
CA LEU A 122 5.53 -15.90 -6.52
C LEU A 122 5.66 -14.37 -6.59
N VAL A 123 4.86 -13.74 -7.45
CA VAL A 123 4.67 -12.29 -7.59
C VAL A 123 3.22 -11.97 -7.91
N HIS A 124 2.83 -10.73 -7.69
CA HIS A 124 1.58 -10.19 -8.21
C HIS A 124 1.69 -8.69 -8.43
N GLU A 125 1.23 -8.24 -9.60
CA GLU A 125 1.26 -6.83 -9.98
C GLU A 125 0.10 -6.08 -9.33
N GLN A 126 0.31 -4.81 -9.01
CA GLN A 126 -0.70 -3.94 -8.42
C GLN A 126 -1.92 -3.78 -9.35
N GLU A 127 -1.68 -3.63 -10.65
CA GLU A 127 -2.70 -3.33 -11.67
C GLU A 127 -3.75 -4.43 -11.85
N GLU A 128 -3.43 -5.66 -11.45
CA GLU A 128 -4.32 -6.83 -11.55
C GLU A 128 -5.45 -6.82 -10.50
N PHE A 129 -5.38 -5.94 -9.51
CA PHE A 129 -6.44 -5.77 -8.51
C PHE A 129 -7.41 -4.66 -8.84
N ASP A 130 -8.67 -4.84 -8.43
CA ASP A 130 -9.60 -3.73 -8.27
C ASP A 130 -9.25 -2.91 -7.03
N PRO A 131 -9.15 -1.56 -7.13
CA PRO A 131 -8.80 -0.72 -6.01
C PRO A 131 -9.85 -0.84 -4.91
N ARG A 132 -9.40 -0.93 -3.66
CA ARG A 132 -10.27 -0.96 -2.49
C ARG A 132 -9.97 0.21 -1.57
N SER A 133 -10.99 0.67 -0.86
CA SER A 133 -10.80 1.67 0.20
C SER A 133 -10.02 1.05 1.38
N PRO A 134 -8.96 1.69 1.89
CA PRO A 134 -8.34 1.32 3.16
C PRO A 134 -9.24 1.65 4.37
N LEU A 135 -10.18 2.58 4.20
CA LEU A 135 -11.13 2.99 5.23
C LEU A 135 -12.33 2.04 5.36
N ALA A 136 -12.67 1.31 4.29
CA ALA A 136 -13.73 0.30 4.34
C ALA A 136 -13.45 -0.82 5.36
N ALA A 137 -12.18 -1.14 5.61
CA ALA A 137 -11.78 -2.10 6.64
C ALA A 137 -11.98 -1.58 8.08
N LEU A 138 -12.11 -0.25 8.26
CA LEU A 138 -12.26 0.41 9.56
C LEU A 138 -13.72 0.67 9.96
N CYS A 139 -14.68 0.51 9.04
CA CYS A 139 -16.11 0.66 9.32
C CYS A 139 -16.89 -0.60 8.92
N PRO A 140 -17.10 -1.57 9.84
CA PRO A 140 -17.97 -2.72 9.56
C PRO A 140 -19.46 -2.39 9.39
N ASP A 141 -19.95 -1.18 9.73
CA ASP A 141 -21.39 -0.90 9.72
C ASP A 141 -21.77 0.54 9.32
N VAL A 142 -22.02 0.79 8.03
CA VAL A 142 -22.93 1.87 7.55
C VAL A 142 -23.67 1.42 6.27
N VAL A 143 -24.23 0.21 6.24
CA VAL A 143 -25.11 -0.23 5.12
C VAL A 143 -26.58 -0.38 5.54
N ASN A 144 -26.95 -0.12 6.80
CA ASN A 144 -28.35 -0.16 7.22
C ASN A 144 -28.78 1.12 7.97
N ARG A 145 -28.99 2.21 7.22
CA ARG A 145 -29.98 3.25 7.59
C ARG A 145 -30.67 3.76 6.33
N LEU A 146 -31.67 3.02 5.87
CA LEU A 146 -32.75 3.62 5.07
C LEU A 146 -33.59 4.51 6.00
N PRO A 147 -33.98 5.73 5.60
CA PRO A 147 -34.97 6.49 6.33
C PRO A 147 -36.35 5.87 6.07
N SER A 148 -36.97 5.31 7.11
CA SER A 148 -38.42 5.09 7.12
C SER A 148 -39.09 6.46 7.02
N SER A 149 -39.63 6.75 5.84
CA SER A 149 -40.42 7.94 5.58
C SER A 149 -41.68 7.92 6.45
N SER A 150 -42.02 9.08 7.02
CA SER A 150 -43.26 9.34 7.76
C SER A 150 -44.49 9.26 6.87
#